data_AF-E4Y4P5-F1
#
_entry.id   AF-E4Y4P5-F1
#
_cell.length_a   1.000
_cell.length_b   1.000
_cell.length_c   1.000
_cell.angle_alpha   90.00
_cell.angle_beta   90.00
_cell.angle_gamma   90.00
#
_symmetry.space_group_name_H-M   'P 1'
#
loop_
_entity.id
_entity.type
_entity.pdbx_description
1 polymer ?
#
loop_
_entity_poly.entity_id
_entity_poly.type
_entity_poly.pdbx_seq_one_letter_code
_entity_poly.pdbx_strand_id
1 'polypeptide(L)'
;MFGGIPWQVYFQRVLSSDTAYHAKLLSFFAAAGCIIMSIPPIMIGAIARSTDWSETNFFETGKYNPEECGETDKILPIVLATLTPPVVSTIGLGAISAAVMSSADSSILSAASMFTHNIWSESISPGSSERAVMRVMRVSIVTVGAIATVLAIKGTSVYSLWYLSGDIVYVTLFPQLLLVVHFEDRINARGSQIGLLLGVIIRAIGGDTGLNIPALVEFPGYDCKTNTQYFPFRSLAMIVTLLGCLVGSAVFADPHPISEEEEDTPFYKKGKSPIISSPAGGETIDKLRLEDAVFEEDENAPRNAE
;
A
#
# COMPACT_ATOMS: atom_id res chain seq x y z
N MET A 1 -3.93 -4.15 12.40
CA MET A 1 -3.01 -5.24 12.03
C MET A 1 -3.32 -5.82 10.64
N PHE A 2 -4.55 -6.26 10.36
CA PHE A 2 -4.87 -6.87 9.05
C PHE A 2 -4.94 -5.91 7.85
N GLY A 3 -5.00 -4.59 8.09
CA GLY A 3 -4.93 -3.58 7.00
C GLY A 3 -3.62 -3.58 6.21
N GLY A 4 -2.56 -4.20 6.71
CA GLY A 4 -1.30 -4.35 5.95
C GLY A 4 -1.34 -5.48 4.91
N ILE A 5 -2.35 -6.35 4.94
CA ILE A 5 -2.45 -7.50 4.04
C ILE A 5 -2.76 -7.07 2.60
N PRO A 6 -3.83 -6.30 2.32
CA PRO A 6 -4.19 -5.86 0.96
C PRO A 6 -3.31 -4.70 0.44
N TRP A 7 -2.06 -4.57 0.91
CA TRP A 7 -1.23 -3.43 0.56
C TRP A 7 -0.70 -3.54 -0.87
N GLN A 8 -1.11 -2.61 -1.74
CA GLN A 8 -0.85 -2.71 -3.18
C GLN A 8 0.63 -2.85 -3.54
N VAL A 9 1.51 -2.10 -2.88
CA VAL A 9 2.96 -2.13 -3.17
C VAL A 9 3.57 -3.50 -2.87
N TYR A 10 3.03 -4.22 -1.89
CA TYR A 10 3.47 -5.58 -1.58
C TYR A 10 3.06 -6.54 -2.71
N PHE A 11 1.80 -6.50 -3.14
CA PHE A 11 1.32 -7.33 -4.25
C PHE A 11 2.03 -7.02 -5.57
N GLN A 12 2.34 -5.75 -5.85
CA GLN A 12 3.12 -5.38 -7.02
C GLN A 12 4.49 -6.06 -7.05
N ARG A 13 5.18 -6.17 -5.91
CA ARG A 13 6.50 -6.84 -5.79
C ARG A 13 6.40 -8.37 -5.84
N VAL A 14 5.37 -8.92 -5.22
CA VAL A 14 5.12 -10.38 -5.22
C VAL A 14 4.76 -10.86 -6.62
N LEU A 15 3.91 -10.12 -7.34
CA LEU A 15 3.45 -10.47 -8.68
C LEU A 15 4.49 -10.19 -9.77
N SER A 16 5.45 -9.30 -9.52
CA SER A 16 6.60 -9.09 -10.43
C SER A 16 7.72 -10.10 -10.24
N SER A 17 7.58 -11.08 -9.34
CA SER A 17 8.58 -12.13 -9.12
C SER A 17 8.37 -13.28 -10.09
N ASP A 18 9.44 -13.78 -10.71
CA ASP A 18 9.37 -14.81 -11.77
C ASP A 18 8.75 -16.14 -11.30
N THR A 19 8.79 -16.43 -10.00
CA THR A 19 8.24 -17.67 -9.43
C THR A 19 7.66 -17.48 -8.03
N ALA A 20 6.66 -18.30 -7.70
CA ALA A 20 6.01 -18.30 -6.39
C ALA A 20 6.97 -18.66 -5.24
N TYR A 21 7.99 -19.47 -5.49
CA TYR A 21 9.01 -19.81 -4.49
C TYR A 21 9.84 -18.58 -4.10
N HIS A 22 10.31 -17.81 -5.09
CA HIS A 22 11.09 -16.60 -4.85
C HIS A 22 10.25 -15.54 -4.11
N ALA A 23 8.98 -15.36 -4.49
CA ALA A 23 8.09 -14.43 -3.81
C ALA A 23 7.87 -14.77 -2.32
N LYS A 24 7.68 -16.06 -1.99
CA LYS A 24 7.57 -16.52 -0.59
C LYS A 24 8.86 -16.30 0.18
N LEU A 25 9.99 -16.68 -0.41
CA LEU A 25 11.29 -16.53 0.22
C LEU A 25 11.61 -15.07 0.52
N LEU A 26 11.36 -14.17 -0.44
CA LEU A 26 11.54 -12.73 -0.28
C LEU A 26 10.65 -12.17 0.84
N SER A 27 9.43 -12.69 0.98
CA SER A 27 8.50 -12.31 2.05
C SER A 27 8.99 -12.74 3.44
N PHE A 28 9.53 -13.96 3.57
CA PHE A 28 10.13 -14.41 4.82
C PHE A 28 11.38 -13.62 5.19
N PHE A 29 12.26 -13.36 4.22
CA PHE A 29 13.43 -12.51 4.45
C PHE A 29 13.04 -11.08 4.82
N ALA A 30 12.02 -10.51 4.17
CA ALA A 30 11.49 -9.21 4.53
C ALA A 30 10.96 -9.19 5.97
N ALA A 31 10.20 -10.20 6.39
CA ALA A 31 9.69 -10.29 7.76
C ALA A 31 10.82 -10.36 8.80
N ALA A 32 11.83 -11.21 8.58
CA ALA A 32 13.01 -11.28 9.44
C ALA A 32 13.79 -9.96 9.44
N GLY A 33 13.95 -9.35 8.25
CA GLY A 33 14.59 -8.05 8.09
C GLY A 33 13.88 -6.93 8.85
N CYS A 34 12.54 -6.92 8.86
CA CYS A 34 11.75 -5.96 9.63
C CYS A 34 12.00 -6.07 11.14
N ILE A 35 12.14 -7.28 11.68
CA ILE A 35 12.46 -7.49 13.10
C ILE A 35 13.82 -6.88 13.42
N ILE A 36 14.83 -7.20 12.61
CA ILE A 36 16.20 -6.68 12.82
C ILE A 36 16.23 -5.15 12.68
N MET A 37 15.57 -4.61 11.66
CA MET A 37 15.51 -3.16 11.39
C MET A 37 14.65 -2.39 12.39
N SER A 38 13.85 -3.07 13.23
CA SER A 38 13.11 -2.41 14.32
C SER A 38 14.00 -2.07 15.52
N ILE A 39 15.15 -2.74 15.67
CA ILE A 39 16.05 -2.56 16.82
C ILE A 39 16.65 -1.15 16.87
N PRO A 40 17.22 -0.58 15.79
CA PRO A 40 17.84 0.75 15.86
C PRO A 40 16.87 1.88 16.26
N PRO A 41 15.66 2.00 15.69
CA PRO A 41 14.68 3.01 16.15
C PRO A 41 14.34 2.89 17.64
N ILE A 42 14.17 1.66 18.15
CA ILE A 42 13.88 1.41 19.57
C ILE A 42 15.06 1.84 20.44
N MET A 43 16.29 1.52 20.05
CA MET A 43 17.49 1.93 20.77
C MET A 43 17.63 3.46 20.81
N ILE A 44 17.37 4.14 19.70
CA ILE A 44 17.43 5.61 19.63
C ILE A 44 16.39 6.24 20.57
N GLY A 45 15.17 5.71 20.60
CA GLY A 45 14.15 6.15 21.56
C GLY A 45 14.54 5.89 23.02
N ALA A 46 15.18 4.76 23.31
CA ALA A 46 15.67 4.45 24.65
C ALA A 46 16.80 5.41 25.08
N ILE A 47 17.75 5.69 24.18
CA ILE A 47 18.86 6.65 24.41
C ILE A 47 18.29 8.04 24.66
N ALA A 48 17.31 8.47 23.86
CA ALA A 48 16.65 9.75 24.03
C ALA A 48 16.04 9.92 25.43
N ARG A 49 15.43 8.86 25.96
CA ARG A 49 14.79 8.86 27.29
C ARG A 49 15.79 8.80 28.43
N SER A 50 16.95 8.16 28.25
CA SER A 50 17.99 8.04 29.28
C SER A 50 18.98 9.20 29.31
N THR A 51 18.97 10.06 28.29
CA THR A 51 19.91 11.19 28.19
C THR A 51 19.47 12.34 29.08
N ASP A 52 20.42 12.90 29.84
CA ASP A 52 20.19 14.16 30.54
C ASP A 52 20.33 15.33 29.54
N TRP A 53 19.18 15.85 29.12
CA TRP A 53 19.11 16.92 28.11
C TRP A 53 19.67 18.25 28.61
N SER A 54 19.80 18.43 29.93
CA SER A 54 20.32 19.67 30.54
C SER A 54 21.79 19.95 30.22
N GLU A 55 22.56 18.90 29.90
CA GLU A 55 23.98 18.99 29.55
C GLU A 55 24.23 19.08 28.04
N THR A 56 23.16 19.10 27.22
CA THR A 56 23.28 19.10 25.76
C THR A 56 23.06 20.49 25.15
N ASN A 57 23.57 20.71 23.95
CA ASN A 57 23.34 21.93 23.15
C ASN A 57 21.84 22.21 22.90
N PHE A 58 20.95 21.23 23.13
CA PHE A 58 19.50 21.41 23.05
C PHE A 58 18.97 22.34 24.16
N PHE A 59 19.56 22.28 25.35
CA PHE A 59 19.21 23.12 26.49
C PHE A 59 19.55 24.59 26.25
N GLU A 60 20.63 24.88 25.52
CA GLU A 60 21.03 26.25 25.15
C GLU A 60 19.98 26.96 24.27
N THR A 61 19.09 26.19 23.63
CA THR A 61 17.98 26.72 22.81
C THR A 61 16.75 27.09 23.68
N GLY A 62 16.83 26.96 25.01
CA GLY A 62 15.74 27.24 25.95
C GLY A 62 14.71 26.11 26.06
N LYS A 63 15.03 24.91 25.59
CA LYS A 63 14.18 23.72 25.64
C LYS A 63 14.79 22.67 26.57
N TYR A 64 14.03 22.26 27.59
CA TYR A 64 14.53 21.40 28.66
C TYR A 64 14.43 19.91 28.35
N ASN A 65 13.36 19.49 27.66
CA ASN A 65 13.11 18.09 27.32
C ASN A 65 12.26 17.98 26.04
N PRO A 66 12.66 17.18 25.03
CA PRO A 66 11.85 16.93 23.82
C PRO A 66 10.44 16.38 24.11
N GLU A 67 10.27 15.57 25.17
CA GLU A 67 8.97 15.04 25.57
C GLU A 67 8.03 16.16 26.06
N GLU A 68 8.54 17.08 26.89
CA GLU A 68 7.76 18.21 27.43
C GLU A 68 7.45 19.28 26.38
N CYS A 69 8.29 19.40 25.36
CA CYS A 69 8.07 20.29 24.23
C CYS A 69 7.05 19.73 23.21
N GLY A 70 6.57 18.50 23.39
CA GLY A 70 5.68 17.84 22.44
C GLY A 70 6.35 17.51 21.10
N GLU A 71 7.69 17.39 21.06
CA GLU A 71 8.49 17.13 19.86
C GLU A 71 8.93 15.66 19.76
N THR A 72 8.17 14.74 20.36
CA THR A 72 8.46 13.30 20.37
C THR A 72 8.50 12.70 18.95
N ASP A 73 7.78 13.29 18.01
CA ASP A 73 7.81 12.93 16.58
C ASP A 73 9.15 13.25 15.89
N LYS A 74 9.92 14.18 16.46
CA LYS A 74 11.24 14.63 15.95
C LYS A 74 12.40 14.08 16.77
N ILE A 75 12.17 13.06 17.60
CA ILE A 75 13.20 12.57 18.51
C ILE A 75 14.43 12.02 17.77
N LEU A 76 14.21 11.32 16.65
CA LEU A 76 15.28 10.75 15.83
C LEU A 76 16.25 11.83 15.29
N PRO A 77 15.79 12.87 14.58
CA PRO A 77 16.69 13.92 14.10
C PRO A 77 17.29 14.73 15.25
N ILE A 78 16.57 14.95 16.36
CA ILE A 78 17.12 15.65 17.53
C ILE A 78 18.31 14.88 18.12
N VAL A 79 18.13 13.59 18.40
CA VAL A 79 19.21 12.73 18.95
C VAL A 79 20.43 12.70 18.05
N LEU A 80 20.24 12.58 16.74
CA LEU A 80 21.37 12.60 15.81
C LEU A 80 22.06 13.96 15.78
N ALA A 81 21.30 15.05 15.82
CA ALA A 81 21.86 16.40 15.80
C ALA A 81 22.63 16.75 17.08
N THR A 82 22.19 16.28 18.24
CA THR A 82 22.73 16.70 19.53
C THR A 82 23.75 15.74 20.13
N LEU A 83 23.59 14.43 19.93
CA LEU A 83 24.43 13.40 20.58
C LEU A 83 25.52 12.84 19.68
N THR A 84 25.59 13.23 18.40
CA THR A 84 26.62 12.72 17.48
C THR A 84 27.56 13.82 16.99
N PRO A 85 28.82 13.48 16.63
CA PRO A 85 29.74 14.44 16.05
C PRO A 85 29.18 15.08 14.77
N PRO A 86 29.55 16.33 14.43
CA PRO A 86 28.95 17.07 13.30
C PRO A 86 28.96 16.33 11.96
N VAL A 87 30.03 15.57 11.68
CA VAL A 87 30.15 14.79 10.43
C VAL A 87 29.14 13.64 10.40
N VAL A 88 28.97 12.92 11.51
CA VAL A 88 28.04 11.79 11.62
C VAL A 88 26.59 12.29 11.59
N SER A 89 26.31 13.39 12.28
CA SER A 89 25.00 14.05 12.26
C SER A 89 24.60 14.44 10.83
N THR A 90 25.50 15.09 10.09
CA THR A 90 25.22 15.54 8.72
C THR A 90 24.94 14.37 7.78
N ILE A 91 25.77 13.32 7.84
CA ILE A 91 25.57 12.10 7.02
C ILE A 91 24.28 11.38 7.44
N GLY A 92 24.04 11.24 8.74
CA GLY A 92 22.86 10.54 9.28
C GLY A 92 21.55 11.24 8.93
N LEU A 93 21.47 12.56 9.13
CA LEU A 93 20.31 13.37 8.73
C LEU A 93 20.10 13.36 7.21
N GLY A 94 21.19 13.39 6.43
CA GLY A 94 21.14 13.22 4.98
C GLY A 94 20.58 11.85 4.57
N ALA A 95 21.04 10.77 5.23
CA ALA A 95 20.58 9.41 4.97
C ALA A 95 19.09 9.23 5.31
N ILE A 96 18.63 9.76 6.44
CA ILE A 96 17.20 9.74 6.82
C ILE A 96 16.37 10.51 5.80
N SER A 97 16.83 11.70 5.40
CA SER A 97 16.14 12.52 4.41
C SER A 97 16.03 11.80 3.06
N ALA A 98 17.10 11.16 2.61
CA ALA A 98 17.11 10.37 1.38
C ALA A 98 16.17 9.15 1.45
N ALA A 99 16.15 8.45 2.60
CA ALA A 99 15.27 7.30 2.81
C ALA A 99 13.78 7.69 2.80
N VAL A 100 13.43 8.81 3.46
CA VAL A 100 12.06 9.35 3.48
C VAL A 100 11.65 9.82 2.09
N MET A 101 12.53 10.52 1.36
CA MET A 101 12.26 10.97 0.00
C MET A 101 11.98 9.80 -0.94
N SER A 102 12.81 8.75 -0.91
CA SER A 102 12.63 7.54 -1.73
C SER A 102 11.30 6.83 -1.44
N SER A 103 10.87 6.81 -0.16
CA SER A 103 9.58 6.25 0.25
C SER A 103 8.41 7.10 -0.25
N ALA A 104 8.50 8.42 -0.09
CA ALA A 104 7.48 9.36 -0.56
C ALA A 104 7.31 9.31 -2.08
N ASP A 105 8.42 9.28 -2.83
CA ASP A 105 8.43 9.17 -4.29
C ASP A 105 7.72 7.90 -4.75
N SER A 106 8.03 6.77 -4.13
CA SER A 106 7.41 5.47 -4.43
C SER A 106 5.89 5.50 -4.15
N SER A 107 5.47 6.10 -3.05
CA SER A 107 4.04 6.21 -2.69
C SER A 107 3.27 7.13 -3.63
N ILE A 108 3.82 8.30 -3.97
CA ILE A 108 3.19 9.25 -4.90
C ILE A 108 3.09 8.64 -6.29
N LEU A 109 4.16 7.99 -6.76
CA LEU A 109 4.17 7.32 -8.06
C LEU A 109 3.14 6.17 -8.11
N SER A 110 3.05 5.37 -7.05
CA SER A 110 2.06 4.28 -6.97
C SER A 110 0.63 4.82 -7.02
N ALA A 111 0.32 5.87 -6.24
CA ALA A 111 -1.00 6.51 -6.26
C ALA A 111 -1.34 7.13 -7.62
N ALA A 112 -0.39 7.85 -8.23
CA ALA A 112 -0.57 8.47 -9.55
C ALA A 112 -0.74 7.42 -10.66
N SER A 113 0.00 6.31 -10.59
CA SER A 113 -0.12 5.20 -11.53
C SER A 113 -1.48 4.51 -11.43
N MET A 114 -1.94 4.21 -10.21
CA MET A 114 -3.27 3.65 -9.98
C MET A 114 -4.37 4.57 -10.50
N PHE A 115 -4.29 5.87 -10.25
CA PHE A 115 -5.25 6.83 -10.79
C PHE A 115 -5.25 6.84 -12.33
N THR A 116 -4.06 6.89 -12.93
CA THR A 116 -3.93 6.99 -14.39
C THR A 116 -4.42 5.72 -15.10
N HIS A 117 -4.09 4.54 -14.58
CA HIS A 117 -4.54 3.28 -15.20
C HIS A 117 -5.99 2.95 -14.87
N ASN A 118 -6.37 2.98 -13.58
CA ASN A 118 -7.68 2.47 -13.15
C ASN A 118 -8.82 3.46 -13.37
N ILE A 119 -8.56 4.77 -13.32
CA ILE A 119 -9.60 5.79 -13.44
C ILE A 119 -9.51 6.43 -14.82
N TRP A 120 -8.36 7.01 -15.18
CA TRP A 120 -8.27 7.74 -16.44
C TRP A 120 -8.40 6.84 -17.68
N SER A 121 -7.53 5.83 -17.78
CA SER A 121 -7.43 5.01 -19.00
C SER A 121 -8.59 4.03 -19.16
N GLU A 122 -9.23 3.62 -18.06
CA GLU A 122 -10.29 2.62 -18.08
C GLU A 122 -11.70 3.25 -18.00
N SER A 123 -11.89 4.31 -17.21
CA SER A 123 -13.21 4.92 -17.00
C SER A 123 -13.44 6.20 -17.79
N ILE A 124 -12.45 7.10 -17.88
CA ILE A 124 -12.64 8.44 -18.46
C ILE A 124 -12.38 8.46 -19.97
N SER A 125 -11.27 7.88 -20.42
CA SER A 125 -10.87 7.88 -21.83
C SER A 125 -10.28 6.54 -22.26
N PRO A 126 -11.13 5.52 -22.48
CA PRO A 126 -10.71 4.23 -23.03
C PRO A 126 -9.93 4.40 -24.33
N GLY A 127 -8.74 3.82 -24.44
CA GLY A 127 -7.91 3.87 -25.66
C GLY A 127 -7.09 5.14 -25.86
N SER A 128 -6.87 5.95 -24.81
CA SER A 128 -5.98 7.12 -24.90
C SER A 128 -4.54 6.73 -25.26
N SER A 129 -3.91 7.52 -26.16
CA SER A 129 -2.51 7.31 -26.55
C SER A 129 -1.54 7.31 -25.35
N GLU A 130 -0.45 6.55 -25.41
CA GLU A 130 0.57 6.49 -24.35
C GLU A 130 1.09 7.87 -23.94
N ARG A 131 1.23 8.80 -24.89
CA ARG A 131 1.66 10.18 -24.61
C ARG A 131 0.65 10.94 -23.74
N ALA A 132 -0.65 10.71 -23.95
CA ALA A 132 -1.70 11.31 -23.15
C ALA A 132 -1.71 10.71 -21.73
N VAL A 133 -1.59 9.38 -21.62
CA VAL A 133 -1.49 8.65 -20.35
C VAL A 133 -0.30 9.16 -19.53
N MET A 134 0.88 9.31 -20.14
CA MET A 134 2.07 9.84 -19.46
C MET A 134 1.90 11.29 -19.00
N ARG A 135 1.18 12.12 -19.76
CA ARG A 135 0.87 13.50 -19.34
C ARG A 135 -0.04 13.52 -18.11
N VAL A 136 -1.06 12.68 -18.09
CA VAL A 136 -1.99 12.55 -16.95
C VAL A 136 -1.27 12.01 -15.71
N MET A 137 -0.38 11.03 -15.88
CA MET A 137 0.45 10.51 -14.78
C MET A 137 1.28 11.62 -14.14
N ARG A 138 1.95 12.47 -14.93
CA ARG A 138 2.74 13.60 -14.41
C ARG A 138 1.88 14.62 -13.67
N VAL A 139 0.71 14.97 -14.19
CA VAL A 139 -0.24 15.88 -13.51
C VAL A 139 -0.74 15.27 -12.21
N SER A 140 -0.98 13.95 -12.20
CA SER A 140 -1.43 13.21 -11.01
C SER A 140 -0.34 13.20 -9.92
N ILE A 141 0.93 13.02 -10.30
CA ILE A 141 2.07 13.11 -9.36
C ILE A 141 2.09 14.48 -8.67
N VAL A 142 1.98 15.58 -9.44
CA VAL A 142 1.97 16.94 -8.88
C VAL A 142 0.77 17.16 -7.98
N THR A 143 -0.41 16.70 -8.39
CA THR A 143 -1.66 16.86 -7.62
C THR A 143 -1.60 16.08 -6.29
N VAL A 144 -1.20 14.81 -6.33
CA VAL A 144 -1.07 13.96 -5.14
C VAL A 144 0.00 14.50 -4.21
N GLY A 145 1.15 14.95 -4.74
CA GLY A 145 2.21 15.59 -3.97
C GLY A 145 1.75 16.88 -3.29
N ALA A 146 0.95 17.72 -3.97
CA ALA A 146 0.38 18.92 -3.39
C ALA A 146 -0.58 18.61 -2.24
N ILE A 147 -1.48 17.61 -2.42
CA ILE A 147 -2.40 17.17 -1.37
C ILE A 147 -1.63 16.62 -0.16
N ALA A 148 -0.62 15.77 -0.40
CA ALA A 148 0.24 15.25 0.65
C ALA A 148 0.98 16.36 1.41
N THR A 149 1.45 17.40 0.71
CA THR A 149 2.12 18.56 1.32
C THR A 149 1.16 19.36 2.20
N VAL A 150 -0.07 19.60 1.73
CA VAL A 150 -1.10 20.28 2.53
C VAL A 150 -1.41 19.47 3.80
N LEU A 151 -1.55 18.16 3.66
CA LEU A 151 -1.79 17.26 4.80
C LEU A 151 -0.60 17.23 5.76
N ALA A 152 0.64 17.31 5.27
CA ALA A 152 1.83 17.39 6.10
C ALA A 152 1.92 18.72 6.89
N ILE A 153 1.48 19.84 6.31
CA ILE A 153 1.49 21.16 6.97
C ILE A 153 0.33 21.29 7.98
N LYS A 154 -0.84 20.73 7.67
CA LYS A 154 -2.07 20.86 8.48
C LYS A 154 -2.32 19.70 9.43
N GLY A 155 -1.63 18.57 9.23
CA GLY A 155 -1.83 17.34 9.99
C GLY A 155 -1.40 17.49 11.45
N THR A 156 -2.12 16.82 12.33
CA THR A 156 -1.90 16.85 13.78
C THR A 156 -0.75 15.94 14.20
N SER A 157 -0.68 14.72 13.64
CA SER A 157 0.34 13.73 13.98
C SER A 157 0.53 12.71 12.86
N VAL A 158 1.80 12.39 12.56
CA VAL A 158 2.19 11.33 11.61
C VAL A 158 1.65 9.97 12.05
N TYR A 159 1.67 9.71 13.36
CA TYR A 159 1.15 8.46 13.94
C TYR A 159 -0.36 8.32 13.68
N SER A 160 -1.13 9.37 13.95
CA SER A 160 -2.58 9.37 13.72
C SER A 160 -2.93 9.12 12.25
N LEU A 161 -2.21 9.78 11.32
CA LEU A 161 -2.40 9.59 9.88
C LEU A 161 -2.05 8.16 9.42
N TRP A 162 -0.97 7.58 9.97
CA TRP A 162 -0.58 6.19 9.69
C TRP A 162 -1.66 5.21 10.16
N TYR A 163 -2.18 5.40 11.38
CA TYR A 163 -3.25 4.58 11.91
C TYR A 163 -4.54 4.71 11.09
N LEU A 164 -4.90 5.93 10.70
CA LEU A 164 -6.06 6.20 9.86
C LEU A 164 -5.93 5.47 8.50
N SER A 165 -4.75 5.55 7.86
CA SER A 165 -4.50 4.87 6.59
C SER A 165 -4.70 3.36 6.73
N GLY A 166 -4.10 2.75 7.75
CA GLY A 166 -4.22 1.30 7.98
C GLY A 166 -5.64 0.88 8.34
N ASP A 167 -6.39 1.75 9.02
CA ASP A 167 -7.77 1.52 9.42
C ASP A 167 -8.73 1.54 8.22
N ILE A 168 -8.62 2.54 7.34
CA ILE A 168 -9.43 2.61 6.11
C ILE A 168 -9.20 1.36 5.25
N VAL A 169 -7.95 0.96 5.06
CA VAL A 169 -7.59 -0.24 4.29
C VAL A 169 -8.12 -1.51 4.96
N TYR A 170 -8.07 -1.59 6.29
CA TYR A 170 -8.62 -2.71 7.04
C TYR A 170 -10.14 -2.83 6.92
N VAL A 171 -10.88 -1.72 6.92
CA VAL A 171 -12.35 -1.76 6.84
C VAL A 171 -12.85 -2.01 5.43
N THR A 172 -12.14 -1.51 4.41
CA THR A 172 -12.62 -1.53 3.02
C THR A 172 -12.03 -2.68 2.21
N LEU A 173 -10.71 -2.76 2.10
CA LEU A 173 -10.02 -3.68 1.19
C LEU A 173 -9.84 -5.08 1.77
N PHE A 174 -9.60 -5.19 3.08
CA PHE A 174 -9.35 -6.50 3.69
C PHE A 174 -10.56 -7.47 3.56
N PRO A 175 -11.81 -7.06 3.82
CA PRO A 175 -12.98 -7.91 3.59
C PRO A 175 -13.12 -8.37 2.15
N GLN A 176 -12.88 -7.48 1.19
CA GLN A 176 -12.97 -7.80 -0.23
C GLN A 176 -11.92 -8.82 -0.64
N LEU A 177 -10.66 -8.63 -0.22
CA LEU A 177 -9.58 -9.55 -0.51
C LEU A 177 -9.84 -10.94 0.12
N LEU A 178 -10.25 -10.98 1.39
CA LEU A 178 -10.54 -12.22 2.09
C LEU A 178 -11.63 -13.01 1.37
N LEU A 179 -12.71 -12.32 1.01
CA LEU A 179 -13.83 -12.94 0.32
C LEU A 179 -13.40 -13.45 -1.06
N VAL A 180 -12.76 -12.63 -1.90
CA VAL A 180 -12.36 -13.04 -3.26
C VAL A 180 -11.40 -14.24 -3.25
N VAL A 181 -10.50 -14.34 -2.27
CA VAL A 181 -9.53 -15.45 -2.19
C VAL A 181 -10.16 -16.76 -1.67
N HIS A 182 -11.16 -16.69 -0.78
CA HIS A 182 -11.71 -17.88 -0.12
C HIS A 182 -13.10 -18.32 -0.61
N PHE A 183 -13.86 -17.41 -1.22
CA PHE A 183 -15.27 -17.63 -1.60
C PHE A 183 -15.56 -17.06 -2.99
N GLU A 184 -14.64 -17.23 -3.94
CA GLU A 184 -14.75 -16.68 -5.30
C GLU A 184 -16.09 -17.01 -5.99
N ASP A 185 -16.61 -18.22 -5.80
CA ASP A 185 -17.86 -18.70 -6.40
C ASP A 185 -19.12 -17.97 -5.91
N ARG A 186 -19.02 -17.18 -4.84
CA ARG A 186 -20.17 -16.57 -4.15
C ARG A 186 -20.15 -15.04 -4.15
N ILE A 187 -19.20 -14.42 -4.85
CA ILE A 187 -18.97 -12.97 -4.78
C ILE A 187 -19.07 -12.34 -6.15
N ASN A 188 -19.80 -11.23 -6.18
CA ASN A 188 -20.12 -10.54 -7.42
C ASN A 188 -19.58 -9.11 -7.33
N ALA A 189 -19.25 -8.50 -8.47
CA ALA A 189 -18.76 -7.11 -8.50
C ALA A 189 -19.74 -6.12 -7.84
N ARG A 190 -21.05 -6.30 -8.08
CA ARG A 190 -22.12 -5.49 -7.47
C ARG A 190 -22.18 -5.65 -5.94
N GLY A 191 -22.04 -6.88 -5.44
CA GLY A 191 -21.99 -7.16 -4.01
C GLY A 191 -20.79 -6.49 -3.34
N SER A 192 -19.62 -6.57 -3.97
CA SER A 192 -18.39 -5.91 -3.49
C SER A 192 -18.54 -4.38 -3.38
N GLN A 193 -19.19 -3.74 -4.36
CA GLN A 193 -19.47 -2.29 -4.33
C GLN A 193 -20.41 -1.90 -3.18
N ILE A 194 -21.45 -2.70 -2.92
CA ILE A 194 -22.39 -2.45 -1.81
C ILE A 194 -21.68 -2.59 -0.46
N GLY A 195 -20.91 -3.67 -0.29
CA GLY A 195 -20.12 -3.87 0.93
C GLY A 195 -19.13 -2.72 1.16
N LEU A 196 -18.44 -2.27 0.10
CA LEU A 196 -17.55 -1.11 0.16
C LEU A 196 -18.26 0.15 0.66
N LEU A 197 -19.40 0.46 0.06
CA LEU A 197 -20.17 1.66 0.40
C LEU A 197 -20.64 1.62 1.85
N LEU A 198 -21.18 0.48 2.30
CA LEU A 198 -21.62 0.28 3.68
C LEU A 198 -20.44 0.41 4.67
N GLY A 199 -19.30 -0.19 4.36
CA GLY A 199 -18.09 -0.12 5.17
C GLY A 199 -17.58 1.30 5.34
N VAL A 200 -17.51 2.06 4.24
CA VAL A 200 -17.09 3.47 4.25
C VAL A 200 -18.07 4.34 5.05
N ILE A 201 -19.37 4.15 4.87
CA ILE A 201 -20.39 4.92 5.59
C ILE A 201 -20.30 4.66 7.10
N ILE A 202 -20.26 3.39 7.52
CA ILE A 202 -20.17 3.05 8.95
C ILE A 202 -18.84 3.56 9.54
N ARG A 203 -17.75 3.48 8.78
CA ARG A 203 -16.46 4.01 9.23
C ARG A 203 -16.48 5.53 9.38
N ALA A 204 -17.13 6.25 8.47
CA ALA A 204 -17.26 7.70 8.55
C ALA A 204 -18.12 8.13 9.74
N ILE A 205 -19.20 7.38 10.01
CA ILE A 205 -20.12 7.63 11.14
C ILE A 205 -19.42 7.52 12.51
N GLY A 206 -18.47 6.59 12.66
CA GLY A 206 -17.70 6.40 13.90
C GLY A 206 -16.76 7.57 14.25
N GLY A 207 -16.56 8.53 13.34
CA GLY A 207 -15.66 9.66 13.56
C GLY A 207 -14.18 9.25 13.58
N ASP A 208 -13.30 10.23 13.77
CA ASP A 208 -11.88 9.98 13.96
C ASP A 208 -11.25 11.02 14.89
N THR A 209 -10.69 10.54 16.00
CA THR A 209 -10.03 11.39 17.00
C THR A 209 -8.72 12.00 16.49
N GLY A 210 -8.05 11.36 15.52
CA GLY A 210 -6.81 11.85 14.93
C GLY A 210 -7.02 13.05 13.99
N LEU A 211 -8.13 13.03 13.24
CA LEU A 211 -8.53 14.12 12.34
C LEU A 211 -9.49 15.15 12.97
N ASN A 212 -9.82 15.03 14.26
CA ASN A 212 -10.83 15.83 14.95
C ASN A 212 -12.21 15.80 14.26
N ILE A 213 -12.58 14.66 13.67
CA ILE A 213 -13.91 14.47 13.08
C ILE A 213 -14.81 13.89 14.18
N PRO A 214 -15.84 14.63 14.65
CA PRO A 214 -16.71 14.14 15.71
C PRO A 214 -17.47 12.91 15.24
N ALA A 215 -17.68 11.95 16.16
CA ALA A 215 -18.50 10.78 15.88
C ALA A 215 -19.96 11.21 15.71
N LEU A 216 -20.58 10.82 14.60
CA LEU A 216 -21.99 11.12 14.32
C LEU A 216 -22.91 10.14 15.07
N VAL A 217 -22.44 8.92 15.32
CA VAL A 217 -23.13 7.94 16.16
C VAL A 217 -22.24 7.54 17.33
N GLU A 218 -22.80 7.73 18.52
CA GLU A 218 -22.20 7.35 19.78
C GLU A 218 -22.47 5.85 20.02
N PHE A 219 -21.52 4.99 19.63
CA PHE A 219 -21.58 3.57 19.95
C PHE A 219 -21.41 3.34 21.48
N PRO A 220 -21.90 2.21 22.02
CA PRO A 220 -21.90 1.94 23.46
C PRO A 220 -20.50 2.11 24.08
N GLY A 221 -20.38 2.90 25.16
CA GLY A 221 -19.09 3.23 25.77
C GLY A 221 -18.36 4.39 25.08
N TYR A 222 -19.09 5.36 24.55
CA TYR A 222 -18.52 6.63 24.06
C TYR A 222 -18.22 7.56 25.25
N ASP A 223 -16.98 8.06 25.32
CA ASP A 223 -16.60 9.08 26.29
C ASP A 223 -16.66 10.48 25.63
N CYS A 224 -17.64 11.27 26.04
CA CYS A 224 -17.90 12.62 25.54
C CYS A 224 -16.76 13.61 25.85
N LYS A 225 -15.89 13.33 26.83
CA LYS A 225 -14.78 14.22 27.20
C LYS A 225 -13.55 14.06 26.31
N THR A 226 -13.34 12.84 25.81
CA THR A 226 -12.15 12.47 25.02
C THR A 226 -12.50 12.18 23.56
N ASN A 227 -13.77 12.25 23.16
CA ASN A 227 -14.28 11.81 21.85
C ASN A 227 -13.87 10.36 21.51
N THR A 228 -13.56 9.54 22.52
CA THR A 228 -12.98 8.23 22.31
C THR A 228 -14.07 7.16 22.40
N GLN A 229 -14.09 6.28 21.41
CA GLN A 229 -15.03 5.18 21.34
C GLN A 229 -14.34 3.88 21.77
N TYR A 230 -14.70 3.38 22.95
CA TYR A 230 -14.12 2.14 23.48
C TYR A 230 -14.66 0.88 22.81
N PHE A 231 -15.83 0.96 22.18
CA PHE A 231 -16.35 -0.11 21.34
C PHE A 231 -15.43 -0.36 20.14
N PRO A 232 -15.15 -1.62 19.76
CA PRO A 232 -14.33 -1.95 18.59
C PRO A 232 -15.08 -1.67 17.27
N PHE A 233 -15.46 -0.41 17.06
CA PHE A 233 -16.28 0.04 15.93
C PHE A 233 -15.61 -0.24 14.58
N ARG A 234 -14.27 -0.25 14.54
CA ARG A 234 -13.49 -0.59 13.34
C ARG A 234 -13.71 -2.05 12.91
N SER A 235 -13.72 -2.97 13.88
CA SER A 235 -14.00 -4.39 13.61
C SER A 235 -15.47 -4.62 13.26
N LEU A 236 -16.39 -3.87 13.88
CA LEU A 236 -17.79 -3.86 13.47
C LEU A 236 -17.94 -3.40 12.01
N ALA A 237 -17.32 -2.28 11.64
CA ALA A 237 -17.36 -1.75 10.27
C ALA A 237 -16.83 -2.78 9.27
N MET A 238 -15.71 -3.44 9.59
CA MET A 238 -15.14 -4.53 8.79
C MET A 238 -16.12 -5.70 8.60
N ILE A 239 -16.78 -6.15 9.69
CA ILE A 239 -17.78 -7.22 9.63
C ILE A 239 -18.98 -6.79 8.78
N VAL A 240 -19.43 -5.54 8.89
CA VAL A 240 -20.53 -5.04 8.07
C VAL A 240 -20.14 -4.96 6.60
N THR A 241 -18.91 -4.54 6.26
CA THR A 241 -18.40 -4.64 4.89
C THR A 241 -18.47 -6.08 4.39
N LEU A 242 -18.00 -7.04 5.20
CA LEU A 242 -17.97 -8.46 4.85
C LEU A 242 -19.39 -9.03 4.62
N LEU A 243 -20.32 -8.77 5.55
CA LEU A 243 -21.71 -9.18 5.43
C LEU A 243 -22.42 -8.47 4.28
N GLY A 244 -22.13 -7.18 4.06
CA GLY A 244 -22.64 -6.39 2.95
C GLY A 244 -22.21 -6.97 1.60
N CYS A 245 -20.95 -7.41 1.49
CA CYS A 245 -20.46 -8.11 0.30
C CYS A 245 -21.20 -9.44 0.07
N LEU A 246 -21.38 -10.25 1.12
CA LEU A 246 -22.04 -11.56 1.01
C LEU A 246 -23.54 -11.43 0.70
N VAL A 247 -24.25 -10.59 1.44
CA VAL A 247 -25.68 -10.35 1.24
C VAL A 247 -25.91 -9.66 -0.09
N GLY A 248 -25.09 -8.66 -0.44
CA GLY A 248 -25.15 -8.01 -1.75
C GLY A 248 -24.93 -9.02 -2.88
N SER A 249 -23.95 -9.91 -2.77
CA SER A 249 -23.70 -10.93 -3.80
C SER A 249 -24.81 -11.99 -3.87
N ALA A 250 -25.44 -12.34 -2.74
CA ALA A 250 -26.57 -13.26 -2.70
C ALA A 250 -27.87 -12.65 -3.25
N VAL A 251 -28.11 -11.36 -3.00
CA VAL A 251 -29.28 -10.63 -3.50
C VAL A 251 -29.16 -10.35 -5.00
N PHE A 252 -27.96 -9.99 -5.45
CA PHE A 252 -27.65 -9.77 -6.86
C PHE A 252 -27.01 -11.01 -7.51
N ALA A 253 -27.38 -12.20 -7.05
CA ALA A 253 -26.96 -13.45 -7.66
C ALA A 253 -27.55 -13.50 -9.08
N ASP A 254 -26.75 -13.11 -10.07
CA ASP A 254 -27.11 -13.28 -11.48
C ASP A 254 -27.20 -14.80 -11.74
N PRO A 255 -28.32 -15.33 -12.26
CA PRO A 255 -28.47 -16.76 -12.58
C PRO A 255 -27.58 -17.25 -13.72
N HIS A 256 -26.88 -16.31 -14.38
CA HIS A 256 -26.01 -16.57 -15.51
C HIS A 256 -24.56 -16.56 -15.01
N PRO A 257 -23.87 -17.72 -14.97
CA PRO A 257 -22.41 -17.68 -15.08
C PRO A 257 -22.11 -16.87 -16.35
N ILE A 258 -21.14 -15.96 -16.26
CA ILE A 258 -20.63 -15.13 -17.35
C ILE A 258 -20.62 -16.00 -18.62
N SER A 259 -21.48 -15.72 -19.59
CA SER A 259 -21.47 -16.46 -20.84
C SER A 259 -20.11 -16.21 -21.51
N GLU A 260 -19.57 -17.19 -22.23
CA GLU A 260 -18.25 -17.09 -22.89
C GLU A 260 -18.12 -15.82 -23.78
N GLU A 261 -19.22 -15.19 -24.19
CA GLU A 261 -19.25 -13.90 -24.90
C GLU A 261 -18.91 -12.67 -24.03
N GLU A 262 -19.18 -12.68 -22.72
CA GLU A 262 -18.89 -11.56 -21.82
C GLU A 262 -17.47 -11.65 -21.22
N GLU A 263 -16.88 -12.86 -21.24
CA GLU A 263 -15.43 -13.08 -21.05
C GLU A 263 -14.59 -12.38 -22.14
N ASP A 264 -15.19 -12.16 -23.31
CA ASP A 264 -14.58 -11.48 -24.46
C ASP A 264 -14.67 -9.94 -24.38
N THR A 265 -15.33 -9.40 -23.35
CA THR A 265 -15.31 -7.94 -23.10
C THR A 265 -13.91 -7.48 -22.67
N PRO A 266 -13.45 -6.29 -23.09
CA PRO A 266 -12.13 -5.77 -22.71
C PRO A 266 -11.92 -5.68 -21.19
N PHE A 267 -13.02 -5.58 -20.43
CA PHE A 267 -13.04 -5.49 -18.97
C PHE A 267 -12.54 -6.78 -18.28
N TYR A 268 -12.86 -7.96 -18.83
CA TYR A 268 -12.51 -9.26 -18.23
C TYR A 268 -11.17 -9.82 -18.74
N LYS A 269 -10.90 -9.69 -20.05
CA LYS A 269 -9.63 -10.13 -20.66
C LYS A 269 -8.38 -9.46 -20.08
N LYS A 270 -8.50 -8.22 -19.62
CA LYS A 270 -7.36 -7.43 -19.12
C LYS A 270 -7.03 -7.70 -17.64
N GLY A 271 -7.96 -8.31 -16.89
CA GLY A 271 -7.76 -8.77 -15.51
C GLY A 271 -7.05 -10.13 -15.40
N LYS A 272 -7.10 -10.96 -16.46
CA LYS A 272 -6.26 -12.15 -16.60
C LYS A 272 -4.90 -11.74 -17.17
N SER A 273 -3.96 -11.40 -16.29
CA SER A 273 -2.53 -11.57 -16.65
C SER A 273 -2.29 -13.06 -16.96
N PRO A 274 -1.42 -13.43 -17.92
CA PRO A 274 -1.34 -14.78 -18.50
C PRO A 274 -0.70 -15.83 -17.58
N ILE A 275 -1.09 -15.91 -16.30
CA ILE A 275 -0.42 -16.74 -15.30
C ILE A 275 -1.28 -17.92 -14.81
N ILE A 276 -2.54 -18.04 -15.25
CA ILE A 276 -3.36 -19.22 -14.92
C ILE A 276 -4.00 -19.81 -16.17
N SER A 277 -3.15 -20.33 -17.05
CA SER A 277 -3.49 -21.55 -17.78
C SER A 277 -2.45 -22.58 -17.38
N SER A 278 -2.82 -23.49 -16.49
CA SER A 278 -2.06 -24.73 -16.31
C SER A 278 -2.12 -25.49 -17.64
N PRO A 279 -1.00 -25.77 -18.33
CA PRO A 279 -1.01 -26.75 -19.38
C PRO A 279 -0.95 -28.11 -18.70
N ALA A 280 -2.10 -28.79 -18.66
CA ALA A 280 -2.06 -30.24 -18.73
C ALA A 280 -1.29 -30.62 -20.00
N GLY A 281 -0.21 -31.39 -19.85
CA GLY A 281 0.55 -31.95 -20.99
C GLY A 281 1.98 -31.43 -21.06
N GLY A 282 2.88 -32.08 -20.32
CA GLY A 282 4.31 -32.02 -20.60
C GLY A 282 4.59 -32.80 -21.88
N GLU A 283 4.75 -32.10 -23.01
CA GLU A 283 5.33 -32.67 -24.25
C GLU A 283 5.71 -31.61 -25.31
N THR A 284 5.31 -30.34 -25.16
CA THR A 284 5.50 -29.32 -26.21
C THR A 284 6.76 -28.45 -26.05
N ILE A 285 7.39 -28.40 -24.86
CA ILE A 285 8.56 -27.54 -24.62
C ILE A 285 9.88 -28.10 -25.21
N ASP A 286 9.97 -29.41 -25.47
CA ASP A 286 11.18 -29.99 -26.08
C ASP A 286 11.25 -29.81 -27.60
N LYS A 287 10.13 -29.58 -28.30
CA LYS A 287 10.14 -29.42 -29.76
C LYS A 287 10.58 -28.02 -30.23
N LEU A 288 10.20 -26.98 -29.49
CA LEU A 288 10.59 -25.60 -29.82
C LEU A 288 12.07 -25.33 -29.55
N ARG A 289 12.73 -26.11 -28.69
CA ARG A 289 14.16 -25.95 -28.37
C ARG A 289 15.09 -26.75 -29.29
N LEU A 290 14.55 -27.70 -30.06
CA LEU A 290 15.29 -28.51 -31.03
C LEU A 290 15.23 -27.93 -32.44
N GLU A 291 14.19 -27.17 -32.80
CA GLU A 291 14.14 -26.48 -34.09
C GLU A 291 15.11 -25.28 -34.12
N ASP A 292 15.21 -24.50 -33.05
CA ASP A 292 16.13 -23.35 -32.98
C ASP A 292 17.61 -23.76 -32.92
N ALA A 293 17.93 -24.97 -32.45
CA ALA A 293 19.30 -25.48 -32.40
C ALA A 293 19.80 -26.07 -33.74
N VAL A 294 18.90 -26.34 -34.69
CA VAL A 294 19.25 -26.87 -36.02
C VAL A 294 19.44 -25.74 -37.06
N PHE A 295 18.97 -24.53 -36.77
CA PHE A 295 19.14 -23.36 -37.66
C PHE A 295 20.38 -22.51 -37.38
N GLU A 296 21.13 -22.76 -36.31
CA GLU A 296 22.34 -21.99 -35.95
C GLU A 296 23.68 -22.62 -36.43
N GLU A 297 23.67 -23.81 -37.04
CA GLU A 297 24.90 -24.50 -37.47
C GLU A 297 25.31 -24.29 -38.94
N ASP A 298 24.55 -23.57 -39.78
CA ASP A 298 24.81 -23.50 -41.24
C ASP A 298 25.28 -22.12 -41.77
N GLU A 299 25.57 -21.14 -40.90
CA GLU A 299 26.01 -19.78 -41.31
C GLU A 299 27.46 -19.43 -40.90
N ASN A 300 28.36 -20.42 -40.86
CA ASN A 300 29.78 -20.13 -40.66
C ASN A 300 30.71 -21.09 -41.44
N ALA A 301 30.77 -20.92 -42.76
CA ALA A 301 31.82 -21.48 -43.62
C ALA A 301 32.54 -20.37 -44.41
N PRO A 302 33.89 -20.38 -44.48
CA PRO A 302 34.66 -19.22 -44.91
C PRO A 302 34.77 -19.15 -46.44
N ARG A 303 34.75 -17.93 -46.99
CA ARG A 303 35.29 -17.69 -48.34
C ARG A 303 36.22 -16.48 -48.34
N ASN A 304 37.51 -16.80 -48.28
CA ASN A 304 38.59 -15.99 -48.80
C ASN A 304 38.35 -15.65 -50.27
N ALA A 305 38.72 -14.44 -50.70
CA ALA A 305 39.74 -14.18 -51.71
C ALA A 305 39.50 -12.84 -52.42
N GLU A 306 40.60 -12.09 -52.53
CA GLU A 306 40.88 -10.91 -53.38
C GLU A 306 40.41 -9.52 -52.92
#